data_AF-A0A937G5F3-F1
#
_entry.id   AF-A0A937G5F3-F1
#
_cell.length_a   1.000
_cell.length_b   1.000
_cell.length_c   1.000
_cell.angle_alpha   90.00
_cell.angle_beta   90.00
_cell.angle_gamma   90.00
#
_symmetry.space_group_name_H-M   'P 1'
#
loop_
_entity.id
_entity.type
_entity.pdbx_description
1 polymer ?
#
loop_
_entity_poly.entity_id
_entity_poly.type
_entity_poly.pdbx_seq_one_letter_code
_entity_poly.pdbx_strand_id
1 'polypeptide(L)'
;FIKNNAQSRINSNNYLKLISKRADWIKEQSENKLIPLNFSVYKDYVENNKKRNKLFESISEYSNNLNFKLLKSEKDFIMSNKDLLSNRNRWHKNLKKDIFISEGVNVLEQIFLNKSKSEMIIANKE
;
A
#
# COMPACT_ATOMS: atom_id res chain seq x y z
N PHE A 1 0.81 22.51 1.67
CA PHE A 1 0.27 22.16 0.34
C PHE A 1 0.43 20.66 0.03
N ILE A 2 1.65 20.12 -0.07
CA ILE A 2 1.90 18.69 -0.43
C ILE A 2 1.20 17.71 0.52
N LYS A 3 1.34 17.93 1.84
CA LYS A 3 0.67 17.12 2.88
C LYS A 3 -0.85 17.03 2.67
N ASN A 4 -1.50 18.15 2.38
CA ASN A 4 -2.96 18.19 2.23
C ASN A 4 -3.42 17.43 0.98
N ASN A 5 -2.69 17.56 -0.13
CA ASN A 5 -3.01 16.82 -1.35
C ASN A 5 -2.79 15.31 -1.20
N ALA A 6 -1.71 14.90 -0.52
CA ALA A 6 -1.49 13.51 -0.16
C ALA A 6 -2.62 12.98 0.73
N GLN A 7 -3.01 13.74 1.75
CA GLN A 7 -4.13 13.38 2.62
C GLN A 7 -5.43 13.24 1.83
N SER A 8 -5.71 14.12 0.86
CA SER A 8 -6.89 14.02 0.00
C SER A 8 -6.87 12.76 -0.86
N ARG A 9 -5.72 12.36 -1.44
CA ARG A 9 -5.59 11.09 -2.20
C ARG A 9 -5.77 9.87 -1.31
N ILE A 10 -5.20 9.90 -0.11
CA ILE A 10 -5.38 8.83 0.88
C ILE A 10 -6.85 8.71 1.27
N ASN A 11 -7.52 9.85 1.54
CA ASN A 11 -8.92 9.90 1.93
C ASN A 11 -9.89 9.58 0.77
N SER A 12 -9.49 9.68 -0.48
CA SER A 12 -10.34 9.29 -1.62
C SER A 12 -10.18 7.82 -1.99
N ASN A 13 -9.02 7.21 -1.69
CA ASN A 13 -8.72 5.83 -2.08
C ASN A 13 -9.42 4.79 -1.18
N ASN A 14 -10.28 3.97 -1.78
CA ASN A 14 -11.04 2.94 -1.08
C ASN A 14 -10.16 1.82 -0.48
N TYR A 15 -9.07 1.43 -1.14
CA TYR A 15 -8.16 0.41 -0.64
C TYR A 15 -7.43 0.89 0.62
N LEU A 16 -6.95 2.14 0.63
CA LEU A 16 -6.31 2.71 1.81
C LEU A 16 -7.28 2.79 3.00
N LYS A 17 -8.54 3.16 2.76
CA LYS A 17 -9.58 3.09 3.81
C LYS A 17 -9.79 1.68 4.35
N LEU A 18 -9.84 0.67 3.48
CA LEU A 18 -9.98 -0.73 3.90
C LEU A 18 -8.76 -1.19 4.70
N ILE A 19 -7.54 -0.79 4.31
CA ILE A 19 -6.31 -1.09 5.05
C ILE A 19 -6.34 -0.44 6.43
N SER A 20 -6.75 0.83 6.55
CA SER A 20 -6.91 1.50 7.85
C SER A 20 -7.92 0.77 8.74
N LYS A 21 -9.10 0.43 8.20
CA LYS A 21 -10.12 -0.35 8.93
C LYS A 21 -9.59 -1.71 9.39
N ARG A 22 -8.77 -2.37 8.57
CA ARG A 22 -8.13 -3.64 8.92
C ARG A 22 -7.14 -3.46 10.06
N ALA A 23 -6.35 -2.39 10.04
CA ALA A 23 -5.40 -2.08 11.10
C ALA A 23 -6.10 -1.82 12.44
N ASP A 24 -7.19 -1.04 12.43
CA ASP A 24 -8.02 -0.81 13.61
C ASP A 24 -8.60 -2.12 14.15
N TRP A 25 -9.13 -2.98 13.27
CA TRP A 25 -9.65 -4.28 13.69
C TRP A 25 -8.56 -5.20 14.27
N ILE A 26 -7.36 -5.23 13.69
CA ILE A 26 -6.22 -6.00 14.25
C ILE A 26 -5.87 -5.48 15.64
N LYS A 27 -5.87 -4.15 15.83
CA LYS A 27 -5.63 -3.53 17.13
C LYS A 27 -6.70 -3.95 18.14
N GLU A 28 -7.98 -3.84 17.79
CA GLU A 28 -9.10 -4.31 18.62
C GLU A 28 -8.94 -5.78 19.03
N GLN A 29 -8.56 -6.66 18.09
CA GLN A 29 -8.33 -8.08 18.40
C GLN A 29 -7.12 -8.28 19.31
N SER A 30 -6.05 -7.50 19.16
CA SER A 30 -4.86 -7.60 20.01
C SER A 30 -5.12 -7.14 21.45
N GLU A 31 -6.02 -6.18 21.63
CA GLU A 31 -6.41 -5.66 22.94
C GLU A 31 -7.46 -6.56 23.61
N ASN A 32 -8.26 -7.29 22.83
CA ASN A 32 -9.24 -8.23 23.36
C ASN A 32 -8.58 -9.49 23.94
N LYS A 33 -8.58 -9.61 25.27
CA LYS A 33 -8.05 -10.76 26.02
C LYS A 33 -9.12 -11.76 26.44
N LEU A 34 -10.38 -11.53 26.07
CA LEU A 34 -11.52 -12.32 26.51
C LEU A 34 -12.04 -13.20 25.38
N ILE A 35 -12.16 -14.50 25.66
CA ILE A 35 -12.73 -15.48 24.74
C ILE A 35 -13.97 -16.09 25.42
N PRO A 36 -15.14 -16.09 24.77
CA PRO A 36 -16.34 -16.69 25.35
C PRO A 36 -16.18 -18.21 25.47
N LEU A 37 -16.52 -18.76 26.65
CA LEU A 37 -16.48 -20.19 26.92
C LEU A 37 -17.77 -20.91 26.52
N ASN A 38 -18.90 -20.20 26.44
CA ASN A 38 -20.15 -20.78 25.95
C ASN A 38 -20.01 -21.13 24.46
N PHE A 39 -20.28 -22.38 24.10
CA PHE A 39 -20.08 -22.88 22.75
C PHE A 39 -20.88 -22.11 21.68
N SER A 40 -22.14 -21.79 21.94
CA SER A 40 -22.98 -21.04 20.99
C SER A 40 -22.38 -19.65 20.73
N VAL A 41 -22.00 -18.96 21.80
CA VAL A 41 -21.39 -17.62 21.72
C VAL A 41 -20.04 -17.67 21.02
N TYR A 42 -19.22 -18.70 21.28
CA TYR A 42 -17.94 -18.89 20.61
C TYR A 42 -18.10 -19.14 19.11
N LYS A 43 -19.08 -19.96 18.71
CA LYS A 43 -19.39 -20.21 17.30
C LYS A 43 -19.74 -18.92 16.56
N ASP A 44 -20.58 -18.08 17.16
CA ASP A 44 -20.95 -16.79 16.60
C ASP A 44 -19.77 -15.82 16.54
N TYR A 45 -18.91 -15.80 17.57
CA TYR A 45 -17.66 -15.03 17.58
C TYR A 45 -16.74 -15.39 16.40
N VAL A 46 -16.52 -16.69 16.15
CA VAL A 46 -15.70 -17.18 15.03
C VAL A 46 -16.31 -16.81 13.68
N GLU A 47 -17.63 -17.00 13.50
CA GLU A 47 -18.30 -16.66 12.25
C GLU A 47 -18.28 -15.14 11.97
N ASN A 48 -18.44 -14.31 13.00
CA ASN A 48 -18.31 -12.86 12.87
C ASN A 48 -16.89 -12.45 12.46
N ASN A 49 -15.86 -13.09 13.02
CA ASN A 49 -14.47 -12.85 12.61
C ASN A 49 -14.22 -13.25 11.16
N LYS A 50 -14.76 -14.39 10.71
CA LYS A 50 -14.69 -14.80 9.30
C LYS A 50 -15.37 -13.79 8.37
N LYS A 51 -16.58 -13.33 8.73
CA LYS A 51 -17.31 -12.30 7.94
C LYS A 51 -16.51 -11.00 7.85
N ARG A 52 -15.91 -10.55 8.95
CA ARG A 52 -15.03 -9.37 8.95
C ARG A 52 -13.79 -9.58 8.07
N ASN A 53 -13.15 -10.75 8.15
CA ASN A 53 -11.98 -11.05 7.33
C ASN A 53 -12.28 -11.00 5.82
N LYS A 54 -13.46 -11.48 5.40
CA LYS A 54 -13.92 -11.41 4.00
C LYS A 54 -14.00 -9.98 3.46
N LEU A 55 -14.30 -9.00 4.29
CA LEU A 55 -14.34 -7.58 3.87
C LEU A 55 -12.96 -7.07 3.41
N PHE A 56 -11.88 -7.71 3.87
CA PHE A 56 -10.51 -7.31 3.58
C PHE A 56 -9.86 -8.13 2.47
N GLU A 57 -10.54 -9.16 1.93
CA GLU A 57 -10.00 -10.01 0.86
C GLU A 57 -9.75 -9.20 -0.43
N SER A 58 -10.62 -8.22 -0.72
CA SER A 58 -10.47 -7.32 -1.87
C SER A 58 -9.17 -6.51 -1.86
N ILE A 59 -8.54 -6.30 -0.69
CA ILE A 59 -7.22 -5.63 -0.62
C ILE A 59 -6.17 -6.40 -1.44
N SER A 60 -6.29 -7.72 -1.54
CA SER A 60 -5.35 -8.56 -2.28
C SER A 60 -5.45 -8.42 -3.81
N GLU A 61 -6.56 -7.87 -4.30
CA GLU A 61 -6.85 -7.63 -5.73
C GLU A 61 -6.22 -6.32 -6.22
N TYR A 62 -5.76 -5.46 -5.30
CA TYR A 62 -5.11 -4.21 -5.65
C TYR A 62 -3.86 -4.44 -6.51
N SER A 63 -3.74 -3.65 -7.57
CA SER A 63 -2.53 -3.52 -8.38
C SER A 63 -2.35 -2.06 -8.82
N ASN A 64 -1.12 -1.59 -8.79
CA ASN A 64 -0.70 -0.33 -9.40
C ASN A 64 -0.19 -0.55 -10.83
N ASN A 65 -0.05 0.57 -11.55
CA ASN A 65 0.40 0.60 -12.94
C ASN A 65 1.91 0.90 -13.08
N LEU A 66 2.68 0.79 -11.98
CA LEU A 66 4.12 1.07 -12.00
C LEU A 66 4.88 -0.05 -12.70
N ASN A 67 5.95 0.33 -13.41
CA ASN A 67 6.82 -0.61 -14.10
C ASN A 67 8.20 -0.66 -13.42
N PHE A 68 8.55 -1.83 -12.91
CA PHE A 68 9.81 -2.06 -12.18
C PHE A 68 10.83 -2.72 -13.10
N LYS A 69 12.02 -2.13 -13.19
CA LYS A 69 13.13 -2.59 -14.04
C LYS A 69 14.36 -2.86 -13.18
N LEU A 70 15.19 -3.79 -13.65
CA LEU A 70 16.51 -4.04 -13.07
C LEU A 70 17.42 -2.82 -13.27
N LEU A 71 18.27 -2.56 -12.28
CA LEU A 71 19.35 -1.60 -12.44
C LEU A 71 20.38 -2.14 -13.42
N LYS A 72 21.01 -1.24 -14.18
CA LYS A 72 21.99 -1.61 -15.21
C LYS A 72 23.19 -2.36 -14.62
N SER A 73 23.63 -1.98 -13.42
CA SER A 73 24.74 -2.61 -12.69
C SER A 73 24.46 -4.04 -12.23
N GLU A 74 23.20 -4.36 -11.91
CA GLU A 74 22.82 -5.65 -11.33
C GLU A 74 22.25 -6.64 -12.34
N LYS A 75 21.90 -6.15 -13.54
CA LYS A 75 21.16 -6.90 -14.55
C LYS A 75 21.87 -8.20 -14.93
N ASP A 76 23.15 -8.12 -15.26
CA ASP A 76 23.90 -9.27 -15.76
C ASP A 76 24.10 -10.34 -14.68
N PHE A 77 24.38 -9.91 -13.44
CA PHE A 77 24.52 -10.79 -12.29
C PHE A 77 23.21 -11.54 -11.98
N ILE A 78 22.08 -10.83 -11.95
CA ILE A 78 20.77 -11.42 -11.67
C ILE A 78 20.32 -12.33 -12.81
N MET A 79 20.55 -11.95 -14.07
CA MET A 79 20.15 -12.75 -15.23
C MET A 79 20.97 -14.05 -15.35
N SER A 80 22.21 -14.05 -14.89
CA SER A 80 23.09 -15.23 -14.92
C SER A 80 22.68 -16.31 -13.91
N ASN A 81 21.88 -15.96 -12.89
CA ASN A 81 21.44 -16.89 -11.85
C ASN A 81 19.91 -17.04 -11.83
N LYS A 82 19.44 -18.25 -12.13
CA LYS A 82 17.99 -18.57 -12.24
C LYS A 82 17.22 -18.31 -10.94
N ASP A 83 17.81 -18.62 -9.79
CA ASP A 83 17.15 -18.46 -8.49
C ASP A 83 17.02 -16.97 -8.13
N LEU A 84 18.08 -16.19 -8.37
CA LEU A 84 18.05 -14.74 -8.19
C LEU A 84 17.02 -14.08 -9.11
N LEU A 85 16.97 -14.49 -10.39
CA LEU A 85 15.99 -14.00 -11.35
C LEU A 85 14.56 -14.32 -10.90
N SER A 86 14.29 -15.55 -10.46
CA SER A 86 12.98 -15.96 -9.95
C SER A 86 12.54 -15.14 -8.74
N ASN A 87 13.45 -14.96 -7.78
CA ASN A 87 13.22 -14.15 -6.59
C ASN A 87 12.94 -12.68 -6.96
N ARG A 88 13.69 -12.13 -7.92
CA ARG A 88 13.52 -10.74 -8.35
C ARG A 88 12.21 -10.53 -9.11
N ASN A 89 11.81 -11.49 -9.94
CA ASN A 89 10.52 -11.47 -10.62
C ASN A 89 9.36 -11.52 -9.62
N ARG A 90 9.45 -12.35 -8.57
CA ARG A 90 8.46 -12.38 -7.48
C ARG A 90 8.41 -11.05 -6.75
N TRP A 91 9.55 -10.45 -6.45
CA TRP A 91 9.61 -9.14 -5.82
C TRP A 91 8.95 -8.06 -6.68
N HIS A 92 9.26 -7.96 -7.99
CA HIS A 92 8.60 -7.00 -8.88
C HIS A 92 7.08 -7.20 -8.96
N LYS A 93 6.60 -8.45 -8.96
CA LYS A 93 5.15 -8.74 -8.89
C LYS A 93 4.54 -8.23 -7.58
N ASN A 94 5.24 -8.36 -6.46
CA ASN A 94 4.77 -7.89 -5.17
C ASN A 94 4.76 -6.35 -5.08
N LEU A 95 5.76 -5.67 -5.66
CA LEU A 95 5.80 -4.20 -5.70
C LEU A 95 4.60 -3.59 -6.45
N LYS A 96 4.07 -4.31 -7.44
CA LYS A 96 2.82 -3.90 -8.12
C LYS A 96 1.60 -3.94 -7.21
N LYS A 97 1.61 -4.75 -6.16
CA LYS A 97 0.52 -4.82 -5.17
C LYS A 97 0.74 -3.87 -3.99
N ASP A 98 1.85 -3.13 -3.98
CA ASP A 98 2.16 -2.19 -2.90
C ASP A 98 1.53 -0.82 -3.18
N ILE A 99 0.50 -0.50 -2.40
CA ILE A 99 -0.22 0.76 -2.50
C ILE A 99 0.59 1.94 -1.97
N PHE A 100 1.44 1.73 -0.96
CA PHE A 100 2.22 2.78 -0.35
C PHE A 100 3.35 3.24 -1.26
N ILE A 101 3.96 2.31 -2.00
CA ILE A 101 4.92 2.66 -3.05
C ILE A 101 4.25 3.53 -4.13
N SER A 102 3.03 3.18 -4.55
CA SER A 102 2.29 3.99 -5.53
C SER A 102 2.06 5.42 -5.05
N GLU A 103 1.67 5.58 -3.78
CA GLU A 103 1.45 6.91 -3.21
C GLU A 103 2.77 7.66 -2.98
N GLY A 104 3.84 6.96 -2.60
CA GLY A 104 5.18 7.53 -2.50
C GLY A 104 5.64 8.13 -3.83
N VAL A 105 5.41 7.43 -4.95
CA VAL A 105 5.70 7.96 -6.29
C VAL A 105 4.86 9.20 -6.59
N ASN A 106 3.55 9.19 -6.32
CA ASN A 106 2.69 10.36 -6.51
C ASN A 106 3.18 11.58 -5.70
N VAL A 107 3.64 11.37 -4.47
CA VAL A 107 4.19 12.43 -3.61
C VAL A 107 5.50 12.97 -4.20
N LEU A 108 6.39 12.09 -4.67
CA LEU A 108 7.65 12.50 -5.30
C LEU A 108 7.40 13.31 -6.57
N GLU A 109 6.50 12.86 -7.46
CA GLU A 109 6.11 13.60 -8.66
C GLU A 109 5.62 15.01 -8.31
N GLN A 110 4.78 15.12 -7.28
CA GLN A 110 4.29 16.41 -6.82
C GLN A 110 5.41 17.33 -6.28
N ILE A 111 6.41 16.77 -5.60
CA ILE A 111 7.59 17.53 -5.13
C ILE A 111 8.37 18.06 -6.33
N PHE A 112 8.63 17.23 -7.34
CA PHE A 112 9.37 17.63 -8.54
C PHE A 112 8.63 18.69 -9.37
N LEU A 113 7.32 18.54 -9.54
CA LEU A 113 6.49 19.54 -10.25
C LEU A 113 6.50 20.90 -9.55
N ASN A 114 6.41 20.92 -8.21
CA ASN A 114 6.49 22.17 -7.46
C ASN A 114 7.87 22.83 -7.60
N LYS A 115 8.96 22.04 -7.57
CA LYS A 115 10.32 22.55 -7.77
C LYS A 115 10.50 23.19 -9.15
N SER A 116 10.07 22.51 -10.21
CA SER A 116 10.13 23.05 -11.57
C SER A 116 9.29 24.33 -11.72
N LYS A 117 8.11 24.39 -11.10
CA LYS A 117 7.26 25.58 -11.10
C LYS A 117 7.93 26.76 -10.37
N SER A 118 8.63 26.52 -9.25
CA SER A 118 9.37 27.58 -8.56
C SER A 118 10.59 28.08 -9.35
N GLU A 119 11.24 27.21 -10.13
CA GLU A 119 12.35 27.60 -11.01
C GLU A 119 11.87 28.35 -12.27
N MET A 120 10.62 28.13 -12.70
CA MET A 120 9.99 28.86 -13.81
C MET A 120 9.44 30.25 -13.45
N ILE A 121 9.25 30.57 -12.16
CA ILE A 121 8.80 31.90 -11.74
C ILE A 121 10.04 32.81 -11.65
N ILE A 122 10.37 33.47 -12.78
CA ILE A 122 11.51 34.40 -12.87
C ILE A 122 11.09 35.84 -12.53
N ALA A 123 9.78 36.14 -12.50
CA ALA A 123 9.26 37.42 -12.02
C ALA A 123 7.84 37.27 -11.46
N ASN A 124 7.60 37.86 -10.28
CA ASN A 124 6.28 38.17 -9.75
C ASN A 124 6.10 39.69 -9.78
N LYS A 125 4.91 40.18 -10.11
CA LYS A 125 4.53 41.58 -9.86
C LYS A 125 4.19 41.75 -8.39
N GLU A 126 4.65 42.85 -7.80
CA GLU A 126 4.21 43.39 -6.50
C GLU A 126 2.69 43.56 -6.45
#